data_AF-A0A965P3A3-F1
#
_entry.id   AF-A0A965P3A3-F1
#
_cell.length_a   1.000
_cell.length_b   1.000
_cell.length_c   1.000
_cell.angle_alpha   90.00
_cell.angle_beta   90.00
_cell.angle_gamma   90.00
#
_symmetry.space_group_name_H-M   'P 1'
#
loop_
_entity.id
_entity.type
_entity.pdbx_description
1 polymer ?
#
loop_
_entity_poly.entity_id
_entity_poly.type
_entity_poly.pdbx_seq_one_letter_code
_entity_poly.pdbx_strand_id
1 'polypeptide(L)' 'MAVIHSQRSAESVVFCLQNKTDAPAMDRDGAKVVLAKSSFGATIASFTVRPEGNGSTVTIQKGSQPATPRYRRCY' A
#
# COMPACT_ATOMS: atom_id res chain seq x y z
N MET A 1 7.10 9.63 -6.36
CA MET A 1 6.77 8.20 -6.22
C MET A 1 7.95 7.49 -5.58
N ALA A 2 7.71 6.58 -4.65
CA ALA A 2 8.75 5.73 -4.07
C ALA A 2 8.39 4.26 -4.34
N VAL A 3 9.38 3.43 -4.67
CA VAL A 3 9.21 1.99 -4.88
C VAL A 3 10.00 1.27 -3.80
N ILE A 4 9.39 0.28 -3.16
CA ILE A 4 9.96 -0.48 -2.07
C ILE A 4 9.84 -1.96 -2.40
N HIS A 5 10.95 -2.69 -2.28
CA HIS A 5 10.96 -4.13 -2.41
C HIS A 5 10.84 -4.74 -1.02
N SER A 6 9.84 -5.61 -0.83
CA SER A 6 9.57 -6.34 0.40
C SER A 6 9.82 -7.82 0.18
N GLN A 7 10.38 -8.48 1.20
CA GLN A 7 10.45 -9.95 1.24
C GLN A 7 9.12 -10.60 1.57
N ARG A 8 8.09 -9.81 1.92
CA ARG A 8 6.75 -10.32 2.24
C ARG A 8 5.93 -10.51 0.97
N SER A 9 5.07 -11.52 0.97
CA SER A 9 4.12 -11.74 -0.13
C SER A 9 3.19 -10.54 -0.31
N ALA A 10 2.75 -10.30 -1.54
CA ALA A 10 1.83 -9.22 -1.85
C ALA A 10 0.55 -9.26 -1.00
N GLU A 11 0.04 -10.47 -0.72
CA GLU A 11 -1.14 -10.67 0.11
C GLU A 11 -0.93 -10.25 1.57
N SER A 12 0.23 -10.59 2.14
CA SER A 12 0.57 -10.19 3.51
C SER A 12 0.69 -8.67 3.65
N VAL A 13 1.34 -8.03 2.67
CA VAL A 13 1.46 -6.57 2.62
C VAL A 13 0.08 -5.92 2.48
N VAL A 14 -0.74 -6.41 1.55
CA VAL A 14 -2.07 -5.87 1.29
C VAL A 14 -2.96 -6.02 2.51
N PHE A 15 -2.98 -7.19 3.15
CA PHE A 15 -3.73 -7.41 4.39
C PHE A 15 -3.33 -6.43 5.50
N CYS A 16 -2.03 -6.21 5.69
CA CYS A 16 -1.54 -5.23 6.67
C CYS A 16 -1.98 -3.80 6.33
N LEU A 17 -1.88 -3.41 5.05
CA LEU A 17 -2.29 -2.08 4.59
C LEU A 17 -3.79 -1.88 4.79
N GLN A 18 -4.63 -2.83 4.36
CA GLN A 18 -6.08 -2.77 4.53
C GLN A 18 -6.47 -2.62 6.01
N ASN A 19 -5.86 -3.40 6.91
CA ASN A 19 -6.10 -3.30 8.34
C ASN A 19 -5.66 -1.95 8.92
N LYS A 20 -4.60 -1.33 8.38
CA LYS A 20 -4.12 -0.01 8.82
C LYS A 20 -4.95 1.14 8.29
N THR A 21 -5.51 1.02 7.10
CA THR A 21 -6.29 2.06 6.43
C THR A 21 -7.78 1.92 6.59
N ASP A 22 -8.25 0.77 7.11
CA ASP A 22 -9.66 0.37 7.14
C ASP A 22 -10.33 0.53 5.76
N ALA A 23 -9.58 0.15 4.71
CA ALA A 23 -9.98 0.35 3.34
C ALA A 23 -9.76 -0.93 2.53
N PRO A 24 -10.72 -1.33 1.68
CA PRO A 24 -10.54 -2.48 0.82
C PRO A 24 -9.45 -2.22 -0.23
N ALA A 25 -8.72 -3.27 -0.60
CA ALA A 25 -7.82 -3.26 -1.73
C ALA A 25 -8.63 -3.39 -3.02
N MET A 26 -8.27 -2.61 -4.03
CA MET A 26 -8.81 -2.71 -5.38
C MET A 26 -7.83 -3.51 -6.23
N ASP A 27 -8.32 -4.43 -7.04
CA ASP A 27 -7.49 -5.10 -8.04
C ASP A 27 -7.39 -4.24 -9.30
N ARG A 28 -6.18 -4.07 -9.82
CA ARG A 28 -5.90 -3.31 -11.05
C ARG A 28 -4.69 -3.90 -11.77
N ASP A 29 -4.92 -4.48 -12.93
CA ASP A 29 -3.87 -5.01 -13.81
C ASP A 29 -2.91 -5.98 -13.09
N GLY A 30 -3.46 -6.87 -12.25
CA GLY A 30 -2.69 -7.83 -11.44
C GLY A 30 -1.94 -7.21 -10.26
N ALA A 31 -2.17 -5.93 -9.97
CA ALA A 31 -1.70 -5.25 -8.78
C ALA A 31 -2.85 -4.99 -7.81
N LYS A 32 -2.55 -5.03 -6.50
CA LYS A 32 -3.51 -4.63 -5.47
C LYS A 32 -3.25 -3.20 -5.04
N VAL A 33 -4.24 -2.34 -5.19
CA VAL A 33 -4.16 -0.92 -4.87
C VAL A 33 -4.93 -0.64 -3.57
N VAL A 34 -4.25 -0.13 -2.56
CA VAL A 34 -4.85 0.31 -1.29
C VAL A 34 -4.78 1.83 -1.20
N LEU A 35 -5.91 2.47 -0.91
CA LEU A 35 -5.99 3.92 -0.73
C LEU A 35 -6.05 4.26 0.76
N ALA A 36 -5.09 5.03 1.23
CA ALA A 36 -5.16 5.64 2.55
C ALA A 36 -5.89 6.98 2.44
N LYS A 37 -6.99 7.13 3.17
CA LYS A 37 -7.78 8.36 3.25
C LYS A 37 -7.56 9.06 4.58
N SER A 38 -7.68 10.39 4.59
CA SER A 38 -7.79 11.17 5.82
C SER A 38 -9.16 11.00 6.46
N SER A 39 -9.30 11.52 7.69
CA SER A 39 -10.60 11.64 8.38
C SER A 39 -11.64 12.45 7.62
N PHE A 40 -11.20 13.27 6.64
CA PHE A 40 -12.07 14.08 5.77
C PHE A 40 -12.33 13.41 4.41
N GLY A 41 -11.90 12.16 4.21
CA GLY A 41 -12.14 11.39 2.98
C GLY A 41 -11.16 11.65 1.83
N ALA A 42 -10.22 12.58 1.98
CA ALA A 42 -9.20 12.87 0.97
C ALA A 42 -8.12 11.79 0.94
N THR A 43 -7.71 11.33 -0.24
CA THR A 43 -6.61 10.36 -0.39
C THR A 43 -5.27 11.00 -0.04
N ILE A 44 -4.65 10.52 1.03
CA ILE A 44 -3.34 11.00 1.50
C ILE A 44 -2.18 10.16 0.97
N ALA A 45 -2.43 8.90 0.60
CA ALA A 45 -1.46 8.03 -0.07
C ALA A 45 -2.17 6.92 -0.84
N SER A 46 -1.57 6.45 -1.93
CA SER A 46 -1.93 5.19 -2.59
C SER A 46 -0.75 4.23 -2.55
N PHE A 47 -1.06 2.96 -2.32
CA PHE A 47 -0.12 1.85 -2.29
C PHE A 47 -0.50 0.89 -3.39
N THR A 48 0.35 0.72 -4.38
CA THR A 48 0.20 -0.30 -5.42
C THR A 48 1.15 -1.43 -5.10
N VAL A 49 0.62 -2.58 -4.72
CA VAL A 49 1.38 -3.78 -4.37
C VAL A 49 1.34 -4.75 -5.54
N ARG A 50 2.50 -5.18 -6.00
CA ARG A 50 2.66 -6.22 -7.03
C ARG A 50 3.43 -7.41 -6.46
N PRO A 51 3.04 -8.65 -6.79
CA PRO A 51 3.86 -9.82 -6.46
C PRO A 51 5.20 -9.77 -7.24
N GLU A 52 6.28 -10.11 -6.56
CA GLU A 52 7.64 -10.15 -7.14
C GLU A 52 8.37 -11.38 -6.59
N GLY A 53 8.36 -12.48 -7.36
CA GLY A 53 8.88 -13.77 -6.90
C GLY A 53 8.19 -14.23 -5.61
N ASN A 54 8.99 -14.47 -4.56
CA ASN A 54 8.49 -14.81 -3.22
C ASN A 54 8.09 -13.58 -2.38
N GLY A 55 8.38 -12.37 -2.86
CA GLY A 55 8.15 -11.10 -2.18
C GLY A 55 7.12 -10.24 -2.89
N SER A 56 7.26 -8.92 -2.72
CA SER A 56 6.40 -7.94 -3.37
C SER A 56 7.08 -6.60 -3.59
N THR A 57 6.69 -5.93 -4.67
CA THR A 57 7.02 -4.54 -4.92
C THR A 57 5.87 -3.66 -4.45
N VAL A 58 6.15 -2.67 -3.62
CA VAL A 58 5.19 -1.67 -3.15
C VAL A 58 5.55 -0.32 -3.74
N THR A 59 4.71 0.17 -4.64
CA THR A 59 4.81 1.53 -5.18
C THR A 59 3.91 2.45 -4.38
N ILE A 60 4.52 3.46 -3.79
CA ILE A 60 3.84 4.48 -2.99
C ILE A 60 3.72 5.76 -3.81
N GLN A 61 2.50 6.17 -4.11
CA GLN A 61 2.22 7.54 -4.51
C GLN A 61 1.81 8.32 -3.26
N LYS A 62 2.67 9.26 -2.85
CA LYS A 62 2.31 10.24 -1.84
C LYS A 62 1.21 11.14 -2.42
N GLY A 63 0.12 11.29 -1.69
CA GLY A 63 -0.73 12.46 -1.79
C GLY A 63 -0.11 13.62 -1.01
N SER A 64 -0.93 14.45 -0.38
CA SER A 64 -0.50 15.66 0.33
C SER A 64 0.36 15.42 1.58
N GLN A 65 0.38 14.20 2.14
CA GLN A 65 1.19 13.87 3.31
C GLN A 65 2.23 12.76 3.01
N PRO A 66 3.46 12.87 3.55
CA PRO A 66 4.42 11.80 3.47
C PRO A 66 3.87 10.49 4.03
N ALA A 67 4.04 9.38 3.30
CA ALA A 67 3.77 8.03 3.77
C ALA A 67 4.22 7.89 5.23
N THR A 68 3.24 7.85 6.12
CA THR A 68 3.47 7.97 7.56
C THR A 68 4.22 6.74 8.05
N PRO A 69 5.03 6.85 9.13
CA PRO A 69 5.71 5.70 9.73
C PRO A 69 4.76 4.55 10.13
N ARG A 70 3.45 4.83 10.21
CA ARG A 70 2.37 3.85 10.39
C ARG A 70 2.40 2.69 9.39
N TYR A 71 2.82 2.93 8.15
CA TYR A 71 2.77 1.91 7.07
C TYR A 71 4.09 1.17 6.87
N ARG A 72 5.21 1.68 7.40
CA ARG A 72 6.55 1.08 7.25
C ARG A 72 6.67 -0.34 7.80
N ARG A 73 5.77 -0.77 8.68
CA ARG A 73 5.78 -2.14 9.23
C ARG A 73 5.09 -3.17 8.33
N CYS A 74 4.43 -2.73 7.26
CA CYS A 74 3.69 -3.63 6.38
C CYS A 74 4.56 -4.27 5.30
N TYR A 75 5.67 -3.62 4.92
CA TYR A 75 6.57 -4.04 3.84
C TYR A 75 8.01 -4.19 4.36
#